data_AF-A0A7L3PMG4-F1
#
_entry.id   AF-A0A7L3PMG4-F1
#
_cell.length_a   1.000
_cell.length_b   1.000
_cell.length_c   1.000
_cell.angle_alpha   90.00
_cell.angle_beta   90.00
_cell.angle_gamma   90.00
#
_symmetry.space_group_name_H-M   'P 1'
#
loop_
_entity.id
_entity.type
_entity.pdbx_description
1 polymer ?
#
loop_
_entity_poly.entity_id
_entity_poly.type
_entity_poly.pdbx_seq_one_letter_code
_entity_poly.pdbx_strand_id
1 'polypeptide(L)'
;SPCSAPPNASVPGPCDPEDLLDGVIFGAKYLGSTQLVSERNPPTSVRMAQAQEAVDRIKAPEGESQPMTEVDLFVSTQRIKVLTADTQEAMMDHSLQTISYIADIGSLVVLMARRKLPRRSEVAEEKRLYKMICHVFHSADAQVIAQAIGQAFGVAYQRFLEANSINPSELSPRQYSRALEDQEQYNAELTHFSRQENCKDVCIQKQKGEILGIAIVESGWGSILPTVVIANLMHGGPAERSGELSIGDRLMSVNGTSLVGLPLGTCQSIIRELKHQTEVTLNIVHCPPVTTAVIRRPDSKYQLGFCVENGVV
;
A
#
# COMPACT_ATOMS: atom_id res chain seq x y z
N SER A 1 -41.40 27.52 -1.80
CA SER A 1 -41.31 26.08 -2.07
C SER A 1 -39.86 25.70 -2.24
N PRO A 2 -39.26 24.86 -1.37
CA PRO A 2 -37.91 24.38 -1.60
C PRO A 2 -37.96 23.43 -2.80
N CYS A 3 -37.06 23.66 -3.75
CA CYS A 3 -36.90 22.86 -4.95
C CYS A 3 -36.43 21.46 -4.53
N SER A 4 -37.28 20.45 -4.69
CA SER A 4 -36.94 19.04 -4.54
C SER A 4 -36.00 18.65 -5.68
N ALA A 5 -34.69 18.63 -5.41
CA ALA A 5 -33.75 17.92 -6.27
C ALA A 5 -34.10 16.41 -6.19
N PRO A 6 -34.18 15.69 -7.32
CA PRO A 6 -34.50 14.27 -7.30
C PRO A 6 -33.38 13.47 -6.60
N PRO A 7 -33.72 12.40 -5.86
CA PRO A 7 -32.74 11.44 -5.39
C PRO A 7 -32.24 10.64 -6.61
N ASN A 8 -30.93 10.40 -6.70
CA ASN A 8 -30.22 9.72 -7.80
C ASN A 8 -29.79 10.64 -8.95
N ALA A 9 -28.75 11.44 -8.70
CA ALA A 9 -27.93 11.95 -9.80
C ALA A 9 -27.12 10.77 -10.38
N SER A 10 -27.61 10.20 -11.48
CA SER A 10 -26.90 9.15 -12.24
C SER A 10 -25.49 9.65 -12.63
N VAL A 11 -24.46 8.88 -12.32
CA VAL A 11 -23.08 9.20 -12.75
C VAL A 11 -23.06 9.29 -14.27
N PRO A 12 -22.65 10.42 -14.86
CA PRO A 12 -22.63 10.57 -16.31
C PRO A 12 -21.60 9.63 -16.93
N GLY A 13 -21.99 8.94 -17.99
CA GLY A 13 -21.10 8.09 -18.78
C GLY A 13 -21.85 7.23 -19.78
N PRO A 14 -21.12 6.44 -20.60
CA PRO A 14 -21.67 5.71 -21.73
C PRO A 14 -22.32 4.37 -21.35
N CYS A 15 -22.10 3.87 -20.13
CA CYS A 15 -22.60 2.57 -19.68
C CYS A 15 -23.76 2.74 -18.70
N ASP A 16 -24.60 1.71 -18.58
CA ASP A 16 -25.56 1.66 -17.48
C ASP A 16 -24.82 1.41 -16.16
N PRO A 17 -25.13 2.14 -15.06
CA PRO A 17 -24.41 2.01 -13.79
C PRO A 17 -24.48 0.62 -13.16
N GLU A 18 -25.55 -0.14 -13.43
CA GLU A 18 -25.72 -1.51 -12.94
C GLU A 18 -24.80 -2.48 -13.70
N ASP A 19 -24.62 -2.30 -15.01
CA ASP A 19 -23.71 -3.12 -15.81
C ASP A 19 -22.25 -2.94 -15.37
N LEU A 20 -21.87 -1.77 -14.86
CA LEU A 20 -20.54 -1.53 -14.30
C LEU A 20 -20.30 -2.28 -12.98
N LEU A 21 -21.34 -2.79 -12.31
CA LEU A 21 -21.19 -3.62 -11.11
C LEU A 21 -20.72 -5.03 -11.49
N ASP A 22 -21.37 -5.63 -12.47
CA ASP A 22 -21.04 -6.98 -12.99
C ASP A 22 -19.84 -6.94 -13.94
N GLY A 23 -19.70 -5.83 -14.66
CA GLY A 23 -18.60 -5.48 -15.55
C GLY A 23 -18.99 -5.49 -17.03
N VAL A 24 -18.40 -4.55 -17.77
CA VAL A 24 -18.58 -4.39 -19.21
C VAL A 24 -17.28 -4.73 -19.95
N ILE A 25 -17.39 -5.17 -21.20
CA ILE A 25 -16.23 -5.59 -22.01
C ILE A 25 -16.10 -4.69 -23.24
N PHE A 26 -14.87 -4.24 -23.51
CA PHE A 26 -14.53 -3.49 -24.72
C PHE A 26 -13.42 -4.19 -25.50
N GLY A 27 -13.61 -4.34 -26.81
CA GLY A 27 -12.56 -4.81 -27.70
C GLY A 27 -11.49 -3.75 -27.93
N ALA A 28 -10.23 -4.14 -27.80
CA ALA A 28 -9.08 -3.27 -28.08
C ALA A 28 -7.87 -4.07 -28.57
N LYS A 29 -6.84 -3.35 -28.99
CA LYS A 29 -5.55 -3.91 -29.37
C LYS A 29 -4.49 -3.44 -28.39
N TYR A 30 -3.94 -4.35 -27.62
CA TYR A 30 -2.87 -4.06 -26.68
C TYR A 30 -1.55 -3.83 -27.43
N LEU A 31 -0.93 -2.67 -27.24
CA LEU A 31 0.31 -2.26 -27.91
C LEU A 31 1.56 -2.52 -27.06
N GLY A 32 1.41 -2.48 -25.74
CA GLY A 32 2.53 -2.67 -24.83
C GLY A 32 2.37 -1.98 -23.49
N SER A 33 3.40 -2.14 -22.66
CA SER A 33 3.50 -1.50 -21.35
C SER A 33 4.88 -0.91 -21.15
N THR A 34 4.95 0.20 -20.43
CA THR A 34 6.20 0.77 -19.95
C THR A 34 6.07 1.17 -18.48
N GLN A 35 7.21 1.43 -17.85
CA GLN A 35 7.26 1.87 -16.46
C GLN A 35 7.84 3.27 -16.38
N LEU A 36 7.14 4.15 -15.66
CA LEU A 36 7.55 5.53 -15.41
C LEU A 36 7.70 5.74 -13.92
N VAL A 37 8.64 6.60 -13.55
CA VAL A 37 8.79 7.08 -12.18
C VAL A 37 7.91 8.32 -12.03
N SER A 38 7.09 8.35 -10.99
CA SER A 38 6.18 9.44 -10.72
C SER A 38 6.24 9.84 -9.25
N GLU A 39 6.00 11.11 -8.96
CA GLU A 39 5.68 11.53 -7.59
C GLU A 39 4.35 10.89 -7.12
N ARG A 40 4.04 10.95 -5.83
CA ARG A 40 2.82 10.37 -5.25
C ARG A 40 1.54 10.91 -5.88
N ASN A 41 1.47 12.23 -6.05
CA ASN A 41 0.29 12.93 -6.53
C ASN A 41 0.65 13.99 -7.58
N PRO A 42 1.09 13.56 -8.77
CA PRO A 42 1.35 14.47 -9.86
C PRO A 42 0.02 15.15 -10.26
N PRO A 43 0.04 16.44 -10.60
CA PRO A 43 -1.12 17.12 -11.17
C PRO A 43 -1.51 16.48 -12.51
N THR A 44 -2.76 16.67 -12.93
CA THR A 44 -3.29 16.08 -14.17
C THR A 44 -2.44 16.39 -15.40
N SER A 45 -1.85 17.60 -15.48
CA SER A 45 -0.94 17.98 -16.55
C SER A 45 0.33 17.11 -16.61
N VAL A 46 0.88 16.75 -15.45
CA VAL A 46 2.05 15.86 -15.35
C VAL A 46 1.65 14.42 -15.70
N ARG A 47 0.47 13.97 -15.26
CA ARG A 47 -0.07 12.65 -15.66
C ARG A 47 -0.27 12.55 -17.18
N MET A 48 -0.78 13.61 -17.80
CA MET A 48 -0.93 13.68 -19.25
C MET A 48 0.42 13.63 -19.97
N ALA A 49 1.42 14.37 -19.48
CA ALA A 49 2.78 14.31 -20.04
C ALA A 49 3.40 12.90 -19.92
N GLN A 50 3.21 12.24 -18.77
CA GLN A 50 3.63 10.85 -18.56
C GLN A 50 2.90 9.86 -19.46
N ALA A 51 1.59 10.06 -19.69
CA ALA A 51 0.82 9.23 -20.61
C ALA A 51 1.33 9.36 -22.04
N GLN A 52 1.63 10.59 -22.49
CA GLN A 52 2.22 10.84 -23.81
C GLN A 52 3.61 10.21 -23.94
N GLU A 53 4.47 10.38 -22.94
CA GLU A 53 5.79 9.75 -22.90
C GLU A 53 5.69 8.21 -22.97
N ALA A 54 4.72 7.61 -22.30
CA ALA A 54 4.49 6.18 -22.36
C ALA A 54 4.10 5.71 -23.77
N VAL A 55 3.22 6.47 -24.44
CA VAL A 55 2.83 6.21 -25.82
C VAL A 55 4.04 6.30 -26.76
N ASP A 56 4.87 7.33 -26.61
CA ASP A 56 6.03 7.53 -27.48
C ASP A 56 7.09 6.44 -27.29
N ARG A 57 7.20 5.85 -26.09
CA ARG A 57 8.08 4.70 -25.82
C ARG A 57 7.58 3.37 -26.39
N ILE A 58 6.27 3.23 -26.61
CA ILE A 58 5.63 1.96 -27.04
C ILE A 58 5.34 1.96 -28.55
N LYS A 59 5.16 3.13 -29.16
CA LYS A 59 4.99 3.26 -30.59
C LYS A 59 6.22 2.75 -31.33
N ALA A 60 5.99 1.94 -32.36
CA ALA A 60 7.03 1.49 -33.26
C ALA A 60 7.63 2.69 -34.03
N PRO A 61 8.95 2.66 -34.32
CA PRO A 61 9.58 3.66 -35.17
C PRO A 61 8.92 3.77 -36.55
N GLU A 62 9.08 4.92 -37.19
CA GLU A 62 8.57 5.13 -38.54
C GLU A 62 9.13 4.08 -39.51
N GLY A 63 8.23 3.33 -40.17
CA GLY A 63 8.60 2.29 -41.12
C GLY A 63 8.58 0.86 -40.57
N GLU A 64 8.38 0.66 -39.26
CA GLU A 64 8.22 -0.66 -38.65
C GLU A 64 6.75 -1.01 -38.39
N SER A 65 6.41 -2.30 -38.42
CA SER A 65 5.07 -2.77 -38.07
C SER A 65 4.85 -2.74 -36.56
N GLN A 66 3.82 -2.05 -36.09
CA GLN A 66 3.45 -2.03 -34.66
C GLN A 66 3.04 -3.43 -34.19
N PRO A 67 3.74 -4.04 -33.20
CA PRO A 67 3.26 -5.26 -32.57
C PRO A 67 2.00 -4.95 -31.77
N MET A 68 0.96 -5.78 -31.96
CA MET A 68 -0.32 -5.63 -31.27
C MET A 68 -0.99 -6.99 -31.03
N THR A 69 -1.70 -7.09 -29.91
CA THR A 69 -2.47 -8.29 -29.53
C THR A 69 -3.92 -7.91 -29.31
N GLU A 70 -4.86 -8.66 -29.88
CA GLU A 70 -6.29 -8.43 -29.65
C GLU A 70 -6.67 -8.84 -28.23
N VAL A 71 -7.35 -7.94 -27.53
CA VAL A 71 -7.68 -8.08 -26.12
C VAL A 71 -9.08 -7.57 -25.83
N ASP A 72 -9.66 -8.13 -24.79
CA ASP A 72 -10.90 -7.67 -24.18
C ASP A 72 -10.59 -6.93 -22.87
N LEU A 73 -10.97 -5.66 -22.83
CA LEU A 73 -10.89 -4.80 -21.64
C LEU A 73 -12.16 -4.95 -20.84
N PHE A 74 -12.09 -5.72 -19.76
CA PHE A 74 -13.15 -5.84 -18.77
C PHE A 74 -13.04 -4.68 -17.77
N VAL A 75 -14.12 -3.91 -17.59
CA VAL A 75 -14.19 -2.74 -16.72
C VAL A 75 -15.34 -2.92 -15.74
N SER A 76 -15.05 -2.85 -14.44
CA SER A 76 -16.07 -2.83 -13.39
C SER A 76 -15.72 -1.84 -12.29
N THR A 77 -16.67 -1.61 -11.38
CA THR A 77 -16.48 -0.82 -10.15
C THR A 77 -15.43 -1.40 -9.20
N GLN A 78 -14.99 -2.64 -9.40
CA GLN A 78 -13.98 -3.30 -8.56
C GLN A 78 -12.60 -3.35 -9.21
N ARG A 79 -12.54 -3.59 -10.52
CA ARG A 79 -11.28 -3.90 -11.21
C ARG A 79 -11.36 -3.67 -12.71
N ILE A 80 -10.17 -3.55 -13.31
CA ILE A 80 -9.97 -3.56 -14.75
C ILE A 80 -9.10 -4.77 -15.09
N LYS A 81 -9.59 -5.63 -15.96
CA LYS A 81 -8.85 -6.79 -16.46
C LYS A 81 -8.60 -6.66 -17.95
N VAL A 82 -7.46 -7.16 -18.38
CA VAL A 82 -7.13 -7.32 -19.80
C VAL A 82 -7.11 -8.81 -20.06
N LEU A 83 -8.04 -9.27 -20.89
CA LEU A 83 -8.17 -10.66 -21.28
C LEU A 83 -7.68 -10.81 -22.73
N THR A 84 -7.05 -11.94 -23.03
CA THR A 84 -6.78 -12.29 -24.44
C THR A 84 -8.11 -12.54 -25.16
N ALA A 85 -8.27 -12.01 -26.38
CA ALA A 85 -9.54 -12.14 -27.11
C ALA A 85 -9.87 -13.61 -27.47
N ASP A 86 -8.84 -14.43 -27.68
CA ASP A 86 -8.96 -15.84 -28.10
C ASP A 86 -9.17 -16.81 -26.91
N THR A 87 -8.34 -16.73 -25.88
CA THR A 87 -8.38 -17.67 -24.74
C THR A 87 -9.16 -17.15 -23.53
N GLN A 88 -9.53 -15.87 -23.51
CA GLN A 88 -10.14 -15.20 -22.35
C GLN A 88 -9.29 -15.32 -21.07
N GLU A 89 -7.98 -15.53 -21.24
CA GLU A 89 -7.04 -15.62 -20.13
C GLU A 89 -6.63 -14.21 -19.68
N ALA A 90 -6.59 -14.01 -18.37
CA ALA A 90 -6.23 -12.70 -17.81
C ALA A 90 -4.73 -12.42 -17.98
N MET A 91 -4.40 -11.52 -18.90
CA MET A 91 -3.06 -10.95 -19.05
C MET A 91 -2.74 -9.98 -17.91
N MET A 92 -3.76 -9.27 -17.43
CA MET A 92 -3.63 -8.23 -16.41
C MET A 92 -4.89 -8.18 -15.54
N ASP A 93 -4.72 -7.92 -14.25
CA ASP A 93 -5.82 -7.67 -13.30
C ASP A 93 -5.40 -6.54 -12.35
N HIS A 94 -6.01 -5.37 -12.52
CA HIS A 94 -5.78 -4.20 -11.68
C HIS A 94 -7.04 -3.90 -10.89
N SER A 95 -6.93 -3.81 -9.57
CA SER A 95 -8.00 -3.22 -8.75
C SER A 95 -8.25 -1.78 -9.21
N LEU A 96 -9.51 -1.38 -9.30
CA LEU A 96 -9.90 -0.03 -9.74
C LEU A 96 -9.24 1.05 -8.87
N GLN A 97 -9.00 0.73 -7.59
CA GLN A 97 -8.33 1.61 -6.64
C GLN A 97 -6.88 1.94 -7.03
N THR A 98 -6.19 1.02 -7.70
CA THR A 98 -4.77 1.17 -8.07
C THR A 98 -4.58 2.03 -9.32
N ILE A 99 -5.65 2.24 -10.08
CA ILE A 99 -5.65 3.02 -11.31
C ILE A 99 -5.53 4.50 -10.93
N SER A 100 -4.44 5.12 -11.35
CA SER A 100 -4.15 6.52 -11.04
C SER A 100 -4.61 7.47 -12.13
N TYR A 101 -4.63 7.01 -13.39
CA TYR A 101 -4.97 7.86 -14.51
C TYR A 101 -5.45 7.03 -15.69
N ILE A 102 -6.42 7.56 -16.41
CA ILE A 102 -6.92 7.04 -17.67
C ILE A 102 -7.09 8.23 -18.62
N ALA A 103 -6.69 8.07 -19.86
CA ALA A 103 -6.87 9.08 -20.90
C ALA A 103 -7.02 8.42 -22.26
N ASP A 104 -7.82 9.04 -23.11
CA ASP A 104 -7.81 8.83 -24.55
C ASP A 104 -6.87 9.85 -25.23
N ILE A 105 -6.05 9.37 -26.17
CA ILE A 105 -5.16 10.19 -27.01
C ILE A 105 -5.41 9.79 -28.46
N GLY A 106 -6.43 10.40 -29.07
CA GLY A 106 -6.93 9.96 -30.38
C GLY A 106 -7.57 8.58 -30.28
N SER A 107 -7.08 7.61 -31.04
CA SER A 107 -7.52 6.21 -30.99
C SER A 107 -6.75 5.34 -29.99
N LEU A 108 -5.99 5.97 -29.11
CA LEU A 108 -5.23 5.28 -28.06
C LEU A 108 -5.91 5.46 -26.71
N VAL A 109 -5.89 4.39 -25.91
CA VAL A 109 -6.27 4.42 -24.49
C VAL A 109 -5.01 4.20 -23.67
N VAL A 110 -4.71 5.10 -22.74
CA VAL A 110 -3.58 4.98 -21.82
C VAL A 110 -4.09 4.77 -20.40
N LEU A 111 -3.79 3.60 -19.84
CA LEU A 111 -4.14 3.24 -18.48
C LEU A 111 -2.88 3.26 -17.60
N MET A 112 -2.86 4.12 -16.60
CA MET A 112 -1.76 4.19 -15.63
C MET A 112 -2.19 3.61 -14.29
N ALA A 113 -1.51 2.56 -13.86
CA ALA A 113 -1.74 1.92 -12.56
C ALA A 113 -0.51 2.07 -11.66
N ARG A 114 -0.73 2.28 -10.37
CA ARG A 114 0.34 2.29 -9.37
C ARG A 114 0.79 0.86 -9.13
N ARG A 115 2.08 0.57 -9.37
CA ARG A 115 2.71 -0.67 -8.90
C ARG A 115 3.51 -0.41 -7.65
N LYS A 116 3.26 -1.22 -6.63
CA LYS A 116 4.07 -1.23 -5.41
C LYS A 116 5.50 -1.68 -5.76
N LEU A 117 6.49 -0.83 -5.55
CA LEU A 117 7.87 -1.28 -5.50
C LEU A 117 8.09 -2.10 -4.21
N PRO A 118 8.82 -3.23 -4.25
CA PRO A 118 9.55 -3.65 -3.08
C PRO A 118 10.51 -2.52 -2.71
N ARG A 119 10.41 -2.05 -1.46
CA ARG A 119 11.22 -0.96 -0.93
C ARG A 119 12.69 -1.36 -1.06
N ARG A 120 13.48 -0.64 -1.85
CA ARG A 120 14.94 -0.71 -1.73
C ARG A 120 15.29 0.14 -0.52
N SER A 121 15.87 -0.48 0.48
CA SER A 121 16.41 0.21 1.65
C SER A 121 17.37 1.28 1.15
N GLU A 122 17.10 2.53 1.52
CA GLU A 122 18.06 3.58 1.94
C GLU A 122 17.59 5.00 1.55
N VAL A 123 17.84 5.88 2.52
CA VAL A 123 17.94 7.35 2.50
C VAL A 123 16.65 8.18 2.45
N ALA A 124 16.45 8.90 3.58
CA ALA A 124 15.88 10.23 3.80
C ALA A 124 14.53 10.61 3.14
N GLU A 125 13.91 11.65 3.68
CA GLU A 125 12.66 12.27 3.21
C GLU A 125 12.80 12.93 1.83
N GLU A 126 13.22 12.19 0.81
CA GLU A 126 13.04 12.59 -0.58
C GLU A 126 11.66 12.13 -1.05
N LYS A 127 10.94 13.05 -1.71
CA LYS A 127 9.60 12.88 -2.29
C LYS A 127 9.33 11.42 -2.69
N ARG A 128 8.45 10.70 -1.97
CA ARG A 128 8.13 9.30 -2.25
C ARG A 128 7.82 9.11 -3.74
N LEU A 129 8.75 8.49 -4.48
CA LEU A 129 8.61 8.17 -5.88
C LEU A 129 7.91 6.80 -6.03
N TYR A 130 6.93 6.74 -6.90
CA TYR A 130 6.15 5.55 -7.26
C TYR A 130 6.56 5.09 -8.66
N LYS A 131 6.56 3.76 -8.88
CA LYS A 131 6.60 3.21 -10.24
C LYS A 131 5.18 3.08 -10.76
N MET A 132 4.87 3.90 -11.75
CA MET A 132 3.66 3.79 -12.54
C MET A 132 3.90 2.79 -13.65
N ILE A 133 3.01 1.81 -13.78
CA ILE A 133 2.94 1.01 -15.00
C ILE A 133 1.91 1.66 -15.92
N CYS A 134 2.30 1.92 -17.16
CA CYS A 134 1.47 2.52 -18.18
C CYS A 134 1.20 1.49 -19.25
N HIS A 135 -0.08 1.18 -19.47
CA HIS A 135 -0.55 0.27 -20.51
C HIS A 135 -1.13 1.10 -21.65
N VAL A 136 -0.76 0.78 -22.89
CA VAL A 136 -1.28 1.48 -24.07
C VAL A 136 -2.07 0.49 -24.92
N PHE A 137 -3.28 0.90 -25.26
CA PHE A 137 -4.19 0.16 -26.12
C PHE A 137 -4.60 1.04 -27.30
N HIS A 138 -5.01 0.39 -28.38
CA HIS A 138 -5.59 1.03 -29.54
C HIS A 138 -7.03 0.52 -29.73
N SER A 139 -7.97 1.44 -29.88
CA SER A 139 -9.37 1.13 -30.18
C SER A 139 -10.02 2.30 -30.91
N ALA A 140 -10.97 2.00 -31.80
CA ALA A 140 -11.82 3.03 -32.40
C ALA A 140 -12.71 3.70 -31.34
N ASP A 141 -13.06 2.95 -30.29
CA ASP A 141 -13.92 3.38 -29.19
C ASP A 141 -13.11 3.92 -27.99
N ALA A 142 -11.88 4.37 -28.22
CA ALA A 142 -10.96 4.82 -27.16
C ALA A 142 -11.59 5.84 -26.20
N GLN A 143 -12.34 6.80 -26.75
CA GLN A 143 -13.07 7.81 -25.97
C GLN A 143 -14.15 7.18 -25.09
N VAL A 144 -14.91 6.21 -25.62
CA VAL A 144 -15.97 5.51 -24.88
C VAL A 144 -15.36 4.67 -23.76
N ILE A 145 -14.26 3.97 -24.03
CA ILE A 145 -13.54 3.17 -23.02
C ILE A 145 -13.04 4.07 -21.88
N ALA A 146 -12.40 5.19 -22.20
CA ALA A 146 -11.90 6.13 -21.20
C ALA A 146 -13.04 6.71 -20.33
N GLN A 147 -14.17 7.05 -20.96
CA GLN A 147 -15.35 7.53 -20.26
C GLN A 147 -16.00 6.45 -19.39
N ALA A 148 -16.09 5.21 -19.86
CA ALA A 148 -16.65 4.08 -19.10
C ALA A 148 -15.81 3.78 -17.84
N ILE A 149 -14.48 3.79 -17.96
CA ILE A 149 -13.59 3.65 -16.80
C ILE A 149 -13.77 4.83 -15.84
N GLY A 150 -13.83 6.06 -16.35
CA GLY A 150 -14.13 7.26 -15.55
C GLY A 150 -15.47 7.17 -14.81
N GLN A 151 -16.49 6.66 -15.48
CA GLN A 151 -17.82 6.41 -14.91
C GLN A 151 -17.76 5.34 -13.82
N ALA A 152 -17.02 4.24 -14.02
CA ALA A 152 -16.84 3.18 -13.03
C ALA A 152 -16.26 3.72 -11.71
N PHE A 153 -15.32 4.67 -11.76
CA PHE A 153 -14.84 5.37 -10.57
C PHE A 153 -15.93 6.18 -9.87
N GLY A 154 -16.75 6.90 -10.64
CA GLY A 154 -17.87 7.68 -10.11
C GLY A 154 -18.92 6.79 -9.43
N VAL A 155 -19.26 5.66 -10.06
CA VAL A 155 -20.21 4.69 -9.50
C VAL A 155 -19.63 4.04 -8.24
N ALA A 156 -18.36 3.61 -8.27
CA ALA A 156 -17.67 3.08 -7.10
C ALA A 156 -17.62 4.10 -5.95
N TYR A 157 -17.45 5.39 -6.27
CA TYR A 157 -17.50 6.46 -5.28
C TYR A 157 -18.87 6.62 -4.62
N GLN A 158 -19.93 6.70 -5.42
CA GLN A 158 -21.29 6.81 -4.89
C GLN A 158 -21.63 5.61 -3.99
N ARG A 159 -21.27 4.39 -4.40
CA ARG A 159 -21.47 3.18 -3.59
C ARG A 159 -20.71 3.22 -2.27
N PHE A 160 -19.50 3.76 -2.26
CA PHE A 160 -18.77 3.94 -1.01
C PHE A 160 -19.48 4.91 -0.06
N LEU A 161 -20.01 6.03 -0.58
CA LEU A 161 -20.77 6.98 0.23
C LEU A 161 -22.04 6.33 0.79
N GLU A 162 -22.79 5.60 -0.04
CA GLU A 162 -23.99 4.86 0.36
C GLU A 162 -23.69 3.83 1.46
N ALA A 163 -22.65 3.00 1.26
CA ALA A 163 -22.28 1.93 2.19
C ALA A 163 -21.83 2.46 3.56
N ASN A 164 -21.27 3.67 3.60
CA ASN A 164 -20.80 4.31 4.83
C ASN A 164 -21.80 5.35 5.38
N SER A 165 -22.99 5.48 4.78
CA SER A 165 -24.00 6.49 5.14
C SER A 165 -23.46 7.93 5.18
N ILE A 166 -22.53 8.26 4.26
CA ILE A 166 -21.91 9.58 4.19
C ILE A 166 -22.67 10.44 3.17
N ASN A 167 -23.06 11.65 3.56
CA ASN A 167 -23.70 12.56 2.60
C ASN A 167 -22.71 12.98 1.51
N PRO A 168 -23.12 13.02 0.22
CA PRO A 168 -22.27 13.47 -0.89
C PRO A 168 -21.74 14.91 -0.73
N SER A 169 -22.36 15.71 0.13
CA SER A 169 -21.95 17.06 0.47
C SER A 169 -20.81 17.12 1.50
N GLU A 170 -20.57 16.04 2.25
CA GLU A 170 -19.56 15.96 3.33
C GLU A 170 -18.20 15.47 2.83
N LEU A 171 -18.18 14.70 1.74
CA LEU A 171 -16.97 14.23 1.08
C LEU A 171 -16.97 14.68 -0.38
N SER A 172 -15.88 15.33 -0.78
CA SER A 172 -15.62 15.61 -2.20
C SER A 172 -14.95 14.40 -2.87
N PRO A 173 -15.12 14.21 -4.20
CA PRO A 173 -14.40 13.17 -4.95
C PRO A 173 -12.89 13.20 -4.74
N ARG A 174 -12.29 14.39 -4.53
CA ARG A 174 -10.87 14.55 -4.21
C ARG A 174 -10.48 13.99 -2.83
N GLN A 175 -11.35 14.13 -1.83
CA GLN A 175 -11.12 13.57 -0.49
C GLN A 175 -11.29 12.05 -0.51
N TYR A 176 -12.20 11.54 -1.32
CA TYR A 176 -12.36 10.10 -1.52
C TYR A 176 -11.18 9.45 -2.22
N SER A 177 -10.65 10.06 -3.29
CA SER A 177 -9.42 9.57 -3.93
C SER A 177 -8.27 9.47 -2.92
N ARG A 178 -8.15 10.44 -2.00
CA ARG A 178 -7.16 10.38 -0.90
C ARG A 178 -7.47 9.26 0.09
N ALA A 179 -8.73 9.06 0.48
CA ALA A 179 -9.13 8.01 1.43
C ALA A 179 -8.89 6.59 0.89
N LEU A 180 -9.22 6.34 -0.40
CA LEU A 180 -8.89 5.08 -1.06
C LEU A 180 -7.38 4.83 -1.09
N GLU A 181 -6.59 5.86 -1.37
CA GLU A 181 -5.12 5.79 -1.40
C GLU A 181 -4.51 5.54 0.00
N ASP A 182 -5.12 6.06 1.07
CA ASP A 182 -4.73 5.75 2.46
C ASP A 182 -5.12 4.31 2.85
N GLN A 183 -6.25 3.81 2.34
CA GLN A 183 -6.68 2.41 2.50
C GLN A 183 -5.80 1.43 1.70
N GLU A 184 -5.26 1.84 0.54
CA GLU A 184 -4.21 1.09 -0.18
C GLU A 184 -2.91 1.02 0.62
N GLN A 185 -2.55 2.08 1.36
CA GLN A 185 -1.40 2.10 2.26
C GLN A 185 -1.62 1.13 3.46
N TYR A 186 -2.86 1.05 3.96
CA TYR A 186 -3.28 0.10 5.00
C TYR A 186 -3.05 -1.35 4.57
N ASN A 187 -3.54 -1.73 3.39
CA ASN A 187 -3.37 -3.08 2.84
C ASN A 187 -1.94 -3.38 2.40
N ALA A 188 -1.19 -2.39 1.91
CA ALA A 188 0.19 -2.57 1.48
C ALA A 188 1.13 -2.84 2.68
N GLU A 189 0.97 -2.16 3.81
CA GLU A 189 1.75 -2.47 5.01
C GLU A 189 1.34 -3.83 5.60
N LEU A 190 0.04 -4.13 5.72
CA LEU A 190 -0.46 -5.46 6.10
C LEU A 190 0.14 -6.59 5.23
N THR A 191 0.22 -6.41 3.91
CA THR A 191 0.82 -7.40 3.00
C THR A 191 2.35 -7.45 3.09
N HIS A 192 3.02 -6.37 3.50
CA HIS A 192 4.46 -6.35 3.75
C HIS A 192 4.82 -7.03 5.08
N PHE A 193 3.91 -6.96 6.06
CA PHE A 193 4.02 -7.60 7.38
C PHE A 193 3.47 -9.04 7.42
N SER A 194 2.61 -9.43 6.46
CA SER A 194 2.11 -10.81 6.32
C SER A 194 2.97 -11.69 5.40
N ARG A 195 3.92 -11.09 4.65
CA ARG A 195 4.88 -11.85 3.84
C ARG A 195 5.88 -12.55 4.76
N GLN A 196 5.75 -13.87 4.84
CA GLN A 196 6.61 -14.80 5.57
C GLN A 196 8.12 -14.61 5.30
N GLU A 197 8.49 -13.98 4.17
CA GLU A 197 9.88 -13.71 3.77
C GLU A 197 10.62 -12.67 4.64
N ASN A 198 9.91 -11.85 5.44
CA ASN A 198 10.51 -10.85 6.33
C ASN A 198 10.40 -11.19 7.83
N CYS A 199 9.70 -12.26 8.17
CA CYS A 199 9.51 -12.69 9.55
C CYS A 199 10.58 -13.73 9.91
N LYS A 200 11.29 -13.49 11.01
CA LYS A 200 12.30 -14.41 11.54
C LYS A 200 11.79 -15.02 12.83
N ASP A 201 11.82 -16.34 12.92
CA ASP A 201 11.60 -17.06 14.17
C ASP A 201 12.91 -17.08 14.96
N VAL A 202 12.84 -16.57 16.19
CA VAL A 202 13.96 -16.47 17.12
C VAL A 202 13.64 -17.34 18.33
N CYS A 203 14.45 -18.37 18.54
CA CYS A 203 14.34 -19.22 19.73
C CYS A 203 15.36 -18.77 20.78
N ILE A 204 14.87 -18.48 22.00
CA ILE A 204 15.68 -18.03 23.12
C ILE A 204 15.58 -19.04 24.26
N GLN A 205 16.73 -19.59 24.63
CA GLN A 205 16.90 -20.46 25.78
C GLN A 205 17.17 -19.62 27.04
N LYS A 206 16.44 -19.91 28.13
CA LYS A 206 16.60 -19.19 29.40
C LYS A 206 16.39 -20.11 30.60
N GLN A 207 16.82 -19.68 31.77
CA GLN A 207 16.59 -20.43 33.00
C GLN A 207 15.14 -20.28 33.49
N LYS A 208 14.61 -21.32 34.15
CA LYS A 208 13.29 -21.26 34.78
C LYS A 208 13.30 -20.21 35.89
N GLY A 209 12.42 -19.21 35.80
CA GLY A 209 12.38 -18.07 36.72
C GLY A 209 13.13 -16.82 36.23
N GLU A 210 13.97 -16.93 35.20
CA GLU A 210 14.66 -15.78 34.57
C GLU A 210 13.67 -15.00 33.68
N ILE A 211 13.77 -13.68 33.63
CA ILE A 211 12.96 -12.88 32.70
C ILE A 211 13.64 -12.84 31.33
N LEU A 212 12.85 -12.71 30.25
CA LEU A 212 13.37 -12.68 28.88
C LEU A 212 14.34 -11.50 28.65
N GLY A 213 14.15 -10.39 29.36
CA GLY A 213 15.03 -9.23 29.30
C GLY A 213 14.75 -8.29 28.13
N ILE A 214 13.50 -8.25 27.63
CA ILE A 214 13.06 -7.28 26.61
C ILE A 214 12.13 -6.24 27.23
N ALA A 215 12.28 -4.99 26.82
CA ALA A 215 11.29 -3.94 27.08
C ALA A 215 10.57 -3.62 25.77
N ILE A 216 9.24 -3.57 25.83
CA ILE A 216 8.40 -3.28 24.66
C ILE A 216 7.64 -1.97 24.80
N VAL A 217 7.45 -1.27 23.68
CA VAL A 217 6.63 -0.07 23.57
C VAL A 217 5.63 -0.22 22.44
N GLU A 218 4.56 0.58 22.45
CA GLU A 218 3.68 0.68 21.29
C GLU A 218 4.46 1.21 20.10
N SER A 219 4.19 0.66 18.92
CA SER A 219 4.66 1.25 17.68
C SER A 219 4.13 2.69 17.60
N GLY A 220 5.02 3.68 17.64
CA GLY A 220 4.66 5.10 17.66
C GLY A 220 3.80 5.57 16.48
N TRP A 221 3.30 6.79 16.58
CA TRP A 221 2.48 7.46 15.56
C TRP A 221 3.11 7.34 14.17
N GLY A 222 2.44 6.63 13.26
CA GLY A 222 2.90 6.37 11.90
C GLY A 222 3.12 4.90 11.54
N SER A 223 2.96 3.96 12.49
CA SER A 223 2.91 2.53 12.20
C SER A 223 1.47 2.07 11.90
N ILE A 224 1.24 1.43 10.75
CA ILE A 224 -0.09 0.96 10.32
C ILE A 224 -0.59 -0.25 11.12
N LEU A 225 0.31 -1.05 11.69
CA LEU A 225 -0.07 -2.13 12.60
C LEU A 225 0.13 -1.73 14.06
N PRO A 226 -0.92 -1.84 14.91
CA PRO A 226 -0.77 -1.81 16.36
C PRO A 226 0.03 -3.04 16.79
N THR A 227 1.34 -2.87 16.86
CA THR A 227 2.31 -3.91 17.22
C THR A 227 3.24 -3.35 18.27
N VAL A 228 3.96 -4.25 18.94
CA VAL A 228 4.91 -3.87 19.99
C VAL A 228 6.33 -3.92 19.44
N VAL A 229 7.11 -2.90 19.77
CA VAL A 229 8.50 -2.73 19.33
C VAL A 229 9.43 -2.96 20.50
N ILE A 230 10.56 -3.64 20.27
CA ILE A 230 11.62 -3.81 21.27
C ILE A 230 12.32 -2.46 21.47
N ALA A 231 12.04 -1.81 22.60
CA ALA A 231 12.65 -0.53 22.97
C ALA A 231 13.99 -0.69 23.68
N ASN A 232 14.19 -1.80 24.38
CA ASN A 232 15.42 -2.05 25.11
C ASN A 232 15.69 -3.54 25.30
N LEU A 233 16.98 -3.90 25.34
CA LEU A 233 17.48 -5.22 25.72
C LEU A 233 18.24 -5.09 27.04
N MET A 234 17.89 -5.91 28.02
CA MET A 234 18.56 -5.94 29.31
C MET A 234 19.97 -6.51 29.14
N HIS A 235 20.98 -5.75 29.57
CA HIS A 235 22.37 -6.18 29.48
C HIS A 235 22.61 -7.50 30.25
N GLY A 236 23.23 -8.47 29.59
CA GLY A 236 23.47 -9.83 30.08
C GLY A 236 22.21 -10.70 30.16
N GLY A 237 21.03 -10.23 29.75
CA GLY A 237 19.77 -10.98 29.77
C GLY A 237 19.65 -12.00 28.62
N PRO A 238 18.70 -12.96 28.69
CA PRO A 238 18.53 -14.01 27.68
C PRO A 238 18.38 -13.47 26.26
N ALA A 239 17.60 -12.39 26.10
CA ALA A 239 17.38 -11.74 24.82
C ALA A 239 18.67 -11.15 24.23
N GLU A 240 19.49 -10.44 25.01
CA GLU A 240 20.77 -9.90 24.55
C GLU A 240 21.78 -11.03 24.27
N ARG A 241 21.86 -12.04 25.15
CA ARG A 241 22.77 -13.19 24.98
C ARG A 241 22.48 -14.02 23.74
N SER A 242 21.24 -14.03 23.28
CA SER A 242 20.88 -14.74 22.04
C SER A 242 21.54 -14.13 20.81
N GLY A 243 21.80 -12.80 20.82
CA GLY A 243 22.34 -12.07 19.66
C GLY A 243 21.39 -11.96 18.47
N GLU A 244 20.21 -12.58 18.54
CA GLU A 244 19.25 -12.70 17.43
C GLU A 244 18.21 -11.58 17.42
N LEU A 245 18.16 -10.75 18.48
CA LEU A 245 17.25 -9.62 18.65
C LEU A 245 17.99 -8.30 18.62
N SER A 246 17.37 -7.28 18.03
CA SER A 246 17.86 -5.90 18.02
C SER A 246 16.82 -4.92 18.56
N ILE A 247 17.29 -3.82 19.13
CA ILE A 247 16.43 -2.69 19.48
C ILE A 247 15.83 -2.12 18.19
N GLY A 248 14.52 -1.89 18.18
CA GLY A 248 13.75 -1.49 16.99
C GLY A 248 13.04 -2.65 16.29
N ASP A 249 13.34 -3.90 16.64
CA ASP A 249 12.64 -5.05 16.08
C ASP A 249 11.17 -5.07 16.51
N ARG A 250 10.30 -5.45 15.58
CA ARG A 250 8.85 -5.57 15.82
C ARG A 250 8.51 -6.99 16.21
N LEU A 251 7.78 -7.15 17.30
CA LEU A 251 7.37 -8.45 17.80
C LEU A 251 5.95 -8.78 17.32
N MET A 252 5.84 -9.83 16.51
CA MET A 252 4.59 -10.26 15.89
C MET A 252 3.87 -11.31 16.75
N SER A 253 4.61 -12.28 17.28
CA SER A 253 4.05 -13.34 18.14
C SER A 253 5.07 -13.89 19.14
N VAL A 254 4.55 -14.52 20.18
CA VAL A 254 5.31 -15.17 21.25
C VAL A 254 4.71 -16.56 21.48
N ASN A 255 5.51 -17.61 21.28
CA ASN A 255 5.11 -19.03 21.38
C ASN A 255 3.82 -19.35 20.61
N GLY A 256 3.66 -18.77 19.42
CA GLY A 256 2.47 -18.93 18.58
C GLY A 256 1.30 -18.01 18.94
N THR A 257 1.35 -17.27 20.06
CA THR A 257 0.34 -16.26 20.42
C THR A 257 0.64 -14.95 19.72
N SER A 258 -0.26 -14.51 18.83
CA SER A 258 -0.14 -13.21 18.14
C SER A 258 -0.24 -12.04 19.11
N LEU A 259 0.65 -11.06 18.96
CA LEU A 259 0.62 -9.79 19.70
C LEU A 259 0.05 -8.63 18.88
N VAL A 260 -0.23 -8.87 17.60
CA VAL A 260 -0.78 -7.85 16.70
C VAL A 260 -2.19 -7.48 17.15
N GLY A 261 -2.46 -6.19 17.32
CA GLY A 261 -3.79 -5.68 17.71
C GLY A 261 -4.12 -5.80 19.19
N LEU A 262 -3.22 -6.35 20.01
CA LEU A 262 -3.41 -6.41 21.46
C LEU A 262 -2.94 -5.10 22.13
N PRO A 263 -3.65 -4.63 23.18
CA PRO A 263 -3.20 -3.49 23.99
C PRO A 263 -1.81 -3.76 24.60
N LEU A 264 -1.00 -2.70 24.75
CA LEU A 264 0.37 -2.83 25.30
C LEU A 264 0.42 -3.56 26.64
N GLY A 265 -0.54 -3.29 27.53
CA GLY A 265 -0.62 -3.95 28.84
C GLY A 265 -0.82 -5.47 28.73
N THR A 266 -1.59 -5.93 27.74
CA THR A 266 -1.79 -7.35 27.47
C THR A 266 -0.50 -7.99 26.94
N CYS A 267 0.17 -7.35 25.99
CA CYS A 267 1.46 -7.82 25.47
C CYS A 267 2.52 -7.91 26.56
N GLN A 268 2.60 -6.91 27.45
CA GLN A 268 3.51 -6.92 28.59
C GLN A 268 3.21 -8.06 29.56
N SER A 269 1.93 -8.40 29.75
CA SER A 269 1.50 -9.51 30.61
C SER A 269 1.92 -10.85 30.02
N ILE A 270 1.69 -11.07 28.73
CA ILE A 270 2.13 -12.28 28.00
C ILE A 270 3.65 -12.47 28.13
N ILE A 271 4.44 -11.40 27.94
CA ILE A 271 5.91 -11.48 28.05
C ILE A 271 6.35 -11.79 29.50
N ARG A 272 5.64 -11.28 30.51
CA ARG A 272 5.93 -11.57 31.92
C ARG A 272 5.66 -13.03 32.28
N GLU A 273 4.64 -13.64 31.70
CA GLU A 273 4.28 -15.06 31.93
C GLU A 273 5.35 -16.04 31.41
N LEU A 274 6.16 -15.61 30.44
CA LEU A 274 7.30 -16.38 29.93
C LEU A 274 8.34 -16.71 31.00
N LYS A 275 8.32 -16.03 32.15
CA LYS A 275 9.22 -16.29 33.28
C LYS A 275 9.28 -17.78 33.65
N HIS A 276 8.16 -18.50 33.55
CA HIS A 276 8.09 -19.91 33.92
C HIS A 276 8.61 -20.89 32.86
N GLN A 277 8.85 -20.42 31.64
CA GLN A 277 9.31 -21.23 30.51
C GLN A 277 10.83 -21.28 30.43
N THR A 278 11.38 -22.33 29.85
CA THR A 278 12.82 -22.51 29.62
C THR A 278 13.23 -22.20 28.18
N GLU A 279 12.26 -22.19 27.27
CA GLU A 279 12.42 -21.90 25.86
C GLU A 279 11.29 -20.95 25.44
N VAL A 280 11.63 -19.93 24.66
CA VAL A 280 10.69 -18.95 24.13
C VAL A 280 10.93 -18.80 22.63
N THR A 281 9.90 -19.00 21.82
CA THR A 281 9.94 -18.74 20.38
C THR A 281 9.26 -17.40 20.09
N LEU A 282 9.96 -16.49 19.44
CA LEU A 282 9.47 -15.18 19.04
C LEU A 282 9.40 -15.12 17.52
N ASN A 283 8.32 -14.58 16.97
CA ASN A 283 8.29 -14.18 15.57
C ASN A 283 8.51 -12.67 15.48
N ILE A 284 9.60 -12.25 14.84
CA ILE A 284 9.98 -10.84 14.73
C ILE A 284 10.10 -10.39 13.27
N VAL A 285 9.94 -9.09 13.05
CA VAL A 285 10.31 -8.41 11.82
C VAL A 285 11.49 -7.49 12.11
N HIS A 286 12.65 -7.80 11.53
CA HIS A 286 13.89 -7.07 11.76
C HIS A 286 13.87 -5.70 11.07
N CYS A 287 14.23 -4.64 11.80
CA CYS A 287 14.15 -3.26 11.30
C CYS A 287 15.44 -2.45 11.62
N PRO A 288 16.48 -2.46 10.76
CA PRO A 288 17.69 -1.64 10.97
C PRO A 288 17.59 -0.22 10.35
N PRO A 289 18.36 0.80 10.81
CA PRO A 289 19.24 0.87 11.99
C PRO A 289 18.75 1.91 13.03
N VAL A 290 18.65 1.51 14.29
CA VAL A 290 18.58 2.46 15.42
C VAL A 290 20.01 2.83 15.81
N THR A 291 20.41 4.08 15.59
CA THR A 291 21.72 4.58 16.05
C THR A 291 21.74 4.53 17.58
N THR A 292 22.51 3.60 18.15
CA THR A 292 22.57 3.42 19.60
C THR A 292 23.59 4.41 20.18
N ALA A 293 23.12 5.45 20.85
CA ALA A 293 23.98 6.36 21.60
C ALA A 293 24.12 5.88 23.05
N VAL A 294 25.30 5.38 23.42
CA VAL A 294 25.59 5.00 24.81
C VAL A 294 26.03 6.24 25.59
N ILE A 295 25.09 6.85 26.32
CA ILE A 295 25.39 8.00 27.19
C ILE A 295 25.90 7.47 28.54
N ARG A 296 27.21 7.59 28.77
CA ARG A 296 27.82 7.28 30.08
C ARG A 296 27.65 8.47 31.01
N ARG A 297 26.81 8.34 32.04
CA ARG A 297 26.76 9.32 33.13
C ARG A 297 27.80 8.99 34.21
N PRO A 298 28.54 9.98 34.74
CA PRO A 298 29.46 9.75 35.85
C PRO A 298 28.74 9.47 37.19
N ASP A 299 27.52 9.98 37.36
CA ASP A 299 26.75 9.95 38.62
C ASP A 299 25.24 10.08 38.31
N SER A 300 24.37 9.48 39.14
CA SER A 300 22.90 9.54 39.04
C SER A 300 22.27 10.93 39.22
N LYS A 301 23.02 11.90 39.76
CA LYS A 301 22.54 13.28 39.98
C LYS A 301 22.45 14.15 38.72
N TYR A 302 23.06 13.71 37.61
CA TYR A 302 22.99 14.42 36.32
C TYR A 302 21.77 13.94 35.53
N GLN A 303 20.96 14.88 35.05
CA GLN A 303 19.84 14.57 34.15
C GLN A 303 20.36 13.95 32.85
N LEU A 304 19.73 12.86 32.43
CA LEU A 304 19.84 12.35 31.06
C LEU A 304 19.11 13.34 30.15
N GLY A 305 19.86 14.10 29.36
CA GLY A 305 19.31 15.00 28.36
C GLY A 305 19.80 14.58 26.98
N PHE A 306 18.86 14.38 26.06
CA PHE A 306 19.11 14.43 24.63
C PHE A 306 18.20 15.52 24.05
N CYS A 307 18.67 16.22 23.03
CA CYS A 307 17.95 17.32 22.39
C CYS A 307 17.64 16.89 20.97
N VAL A 308 16.36 16.71 20.65
CA VAL A 308 15.93 16.35 19.30
C VAL A 308 15.87 17.62 18.46
N GLU A 309 16.88 17.84 17.61
CA GLU A 309 16.85 18.87 16.57
C GLU A 309 16.57 18.20 15.22
N ASN A 310 15.56 18.69 14.48
CA ASN A 310 15.22 18.23 13.14
C ASN A 310 14.95 16.71 13.03
N GLY A 311 14.38 16.10 14.08
CA GLY A 311 13.99 14.68 14.06
C GLY A 311 15.13 13.68 14.26
N VAL A 312 16.31 14.15 14.66
CA VAL A 312 17.45 13.31 15.09
C VAL A 312 17.75 13.61 16.56
N VAL A 313 17.95 12.55 17.35
CA VAL A 313 18.29 12.60 18.80
C VAL A 313 19.69 13.17 19.03
#